data_AF-A0A2V5SR04-F1
#
_entry.id   AF-A0A2V5SR04-F1
#
_cell.length_a   1.000
_cell.length_b   1.000
_cell.length_c   1.000
_cell.angle_alpha   90.00
_cell.angle_beta   90.00
_cell.angle_gamma   90.00
#
_symmetry.space_group_name_H-M   'P 1'
#
loop_
_entity.id
_entity.type
_entity.pdbx_description
1 polymer ?
#
loop_
_entity_poly.entity_id
_entity_poly.type
_entity_poly.pdbx_seq_one_letter_code
_entity_poly.pdbx_strand_id
1 'polypeptide(L)'
;ADDLQGELWYGHADMQTGKRTETTYGALDAFLPALLALSGDLSRARRLQVSSFKMWNLHGIEPELLDYKTMRVLAGSYHLRPEIVESTYYLYHYTRDPEYRKMGEILFNNFVRYCRADTGYAALADVTTKQKKDEMESFVLAETFKYFYLLFASPKTLDFDKVVFNTEAHPLRRQW
;
A
#
# COMPACT_ATOMS: atom_id res chain seq x y z
N ALA A 1 -2.74 -9.93 15.19
CA ALA A 1 -1.59 -9.03 14.95
C ALA A 1 -0.40 -9.56 15.72
N ASP A 2 0.79 -9.42 15.15
CA ASP A 2 2.06 -9.75 15.79
C ASP A 2 2.82 -8.45 16.06
N ASP A 3 3.28 -8.26 17.29
CA ASP A 3 4.21 -7.19 17.67
C ASP A 3 5.64 -7.77 17.66
N LEU A 4 6.43 -7.37 16.68
CA LEU A 4 7.79 -7.88 16.48
C LEU A 4 8.78 -6.72 16.45
N GLN A 5 9.66 -6.66 17.44
CA GLN A 5 10.71 -5.62 17.53
C GLN A 5 10.17 -4.17 17.43
N GLY A 6 8.94 -3.93 17.90
CA GLY A 6 8.26 -2.62 17.83
C GLY A 6 7.40 -2.41 16.59
N GLU A 7 7.50 -3.28 15.59
CA GLU A 7 6.69 -3.28 14.37
C GLU A 7 5.39 -4.05 14.57
N LEU A 8 4.36 -3.64 13.83
CA LEU A 8 3.06 -4.31 13.81
C LEU A 8 2.87 -5.04 12.49
N TRP A 9 2.59 -6.34 12.54
CA TRP A 9 2.32 -7.15 11.36
C TRP A 9 1.04 -7.97 11.51
N TYR A 10 0.44 -8.35 10.39
CA TYR A 10 -0.72 -9.24 10.35
C TYR A 10 -0.37 -10.48 9.54
N GLY A 11 -0.02 -11.57 10.23
CA GLY A 11 0.10 -12.88 9.59
C GLY A 11 -1.22 -13.62 9.51
N HIS A 12 -1.17 -14.83 8.97
CA HIS A 12 -2.32 -15.71 8.83
C HIS A 12 -2.53 -16.57 10.08
N ALA A 13 -3.78 -16.91 10.37
CA ALA A 13 -4.12 -17.75 11.49
C ALA A 13 -5.15 -18.80 11.05
N ASP A 14 -5.10 -19.96 11.70
CA ASP A 14 -6.14 -20.95 11.57
C ASP A 14 -7.48 -20.37 12.04
N MET A 15 -8.51 -20.48 11.20
CA MET A 15 -9.79 -19.79 11.43
C MET A 15 -10.57 -20.32 12.64
N GLN A 16 -10.29 -21.54 13.10
CA GLN A 16 -11.01 -22.18 14.21
C GLN A 16 -10.30 -21.94 15.55
N THR A 17 -8.97 -22.02 15.54
CA THR A 17 -8.14 -22.01 16.75
C THR A 17 -7.48 -20.66 17.01
N GLY A 18 -7.42 -19.77 16.02
CA GLY A 18 -6.68 -18.51 16.08
C GLY A 18 -5.16 -18.69 16.14
N LYS A 19 -4.66 -19.92 16.02
CA LYS A 19 -3.22 -20.19 16.04
C LYS A 19 -2.54 -19.63 14.80
N ARG A 20 -1.46 -18.87 14.99
CA ARG A 20 -0.60 -18.36 13.90
C ARG A 20 -0.11 -19.52 13.01
N THR A 21 -0.42 -19.46 11.72
CA THR A 21 -0.01 -20.45 10.71
C THR A 21 1.13 -19.94 9.85
N GLU A 22 1.06 -18.67 9.41
CA GLU A 22 2.03 -18.07 8.50
C GLU A 22 2.38 -16.64 8.93
N THR A 23 3.60 -16.21 8.61
CA THR A 23 4.11 -14.85 8.83
C THR A 23 4.34 -14.11 7.52
N THR A 24 3.46 -14.36 6.55
CA THR A 24 3.45 -13.67 5.26
C THR A 24 2.69 -12.35 5.38
N TYR A 25 3.21 -11.32 4.70
CA TYR A 25 2.55 -10.04 4.46
C TYR A 25 3.05 -9.53 3.11
N GLY A 26 2.18 -8.94 2.30
CA GLY A 26 2.48 -8.60 0.92
C GLY A 26 1.94 -7.24 0.48
N ALA A 27 2.12 -6.96 -0.80
CA ALA A 27 1.63 -5.73 -1.42
C ALA A 27 0.11 -5.56 -1.22
N LEU A 28 -0.66 -6.64 -1.42
CA LEU A 28 -2.12 -6.60 -1.24
C LEU A 28 -2.53 -6.34 0.22
N ASP A 29 -1.80 -6.86 1.21
CA ASP A 29 -2.13 -6.66 2.63
C ASP A 29 -1.96 -5.19 3.08
N ALA A 30 -1.22 -4.40 2.29
CA ALA A 30 -0.97 -2.98 2.56
C ALA A 30 -2.22 -2.10 2.45
N PHE A 31 -3.40 -2.65 2.14
CA PHE A 31 -4.69 -1.95 2.20
C PHE A 31 -5.19 -1.80 3.66
N LEU A 32 -4.75 -2.70 4.54
CA LEU A 32 -5.28 -2.80 5.89
C LEU A 32 -5.07 -1.53 6.75
N PRO A 33 -3.97 -0.77 6.63
CA PRO A 33 -3.88 0.54 7.29
C PRO A 33 -4.98 1.52 6.87
N ALA A 34 -5.36 1.59 5.58
CA ALA A 34 -6.50 2.41 5.12
C ALA A 34 -7.79 1.98 5.82
N LEU A 35 -8.06 0.68 5.87
CA LEU A 35 -9.25 0.13 6.51
C LEU A 35 -9.30 0.45 8.02
N LEU A 36 -8.17 0.28 8.72
CA LEU A 36 -8.04 0.63 10.14
C LEU A 36 -8.24 2.14 10.37
N ALA A 37 -7.72 2.98 9.48
CA ALA A 37 -7.91 4.43 9.56
C ALA A 37 -9.38 4.81 9.34
N LEU A 38 -10.03 4.21 8.33
CA LEU A 38 -11.45 4.38 8.03
C LEU A 38 -12.35 3.95 9.20
N SER A 39 -11.98 2.89 9.93
CA SER A 39 -12.71 2.44 11.12
C SER A 39 -12.43 3.29 12.38
N GLY A 40 -11.55 4.29 12.29
CA GLY A 40 -11.16 5.15 13.41
C GLY A 40 -9.99 4.65 14.27
N ASP A 41 -9.40 3.49 13.95
CA ASP A 41 -8.22 2.96 14.66
C ASP A 41 -6.92 3.49 14.06
N LEU A 42 -6.72 4.80 14.20
CA LEU A 42 -5.56 5.50 13.67
C LEU A 42 -4.24 5.05 14.31
N SER A 43 -4.29 4.61 15.58
CA SER A 43 -3.09 4.11 16.28
C SER A 43 -2.56 2.85 15.59
N ARG A 44 -3.43 1.88 15.33
CA ARG A 44 -3.04 0.64 14.67
C ARG A 44 -2.70 0.86 13.20
N ALA A 45 -3.47 1.70 12.51
CA ALA A 45 -3.20 2.08 11.12
C ALA A 45 -1.80 2.68 10.95
N ARG A 46 -1.41 3.64 11.81
CA ARG A 46 -0.06 4.24 11.83
C ARG A 46 1.03 3.18 11.94
N ARG A 47 0.89 2.29 12.93
CA ARG A 47 1.90 1.25 13.20
C ARG A 47 2.04 0.27 12.04
N LEU A 48 0.93 -0.15 11.44
CA LEU A 48 0.96 -1.06 10.30
C LEU A 48 1.50 -0.37 9.04
N GLN A 49 1.18 0.90 8.80
CA GLN A 49 1.75 1.65 7.68
C GLN A 49 3.27 1.80 7.78
N VAL A 50 3.81 1.96 8.99
CA VAL A 50 5.28 1.96 9.20
C VAL A 50 5.88 0.63 8.77
N SER A 51 5.23 -0.50 9.08
CA SER A 51 5.64 -1.83 8.62
C SER A 51 5.55 -1.97 7.09
N SER A 52 4.44 -1.56 6.47
CA SER A 52 4.29 -1.54 5.00
C SER A 52 5.39 -0.70 4.34
N PHE A 53 5.70 0.48 4.91
CA PHE A 53 6.76 1.33 4.39
C PHE A 53 8.16 0.74 4.59
N LYS A 54 8.39 0.00 5.69
CA LYS A 54 9.62 -0.77 5.86
C LYS A 54 9.76 -1.85 4.78
N MET A 55 8.69 -2.58 4.46
CA MET A 55 8.66 -3.57 3.37
C MET A 55 9.01 -2.91 2.03
N TRP A 56 8.41 -1.77 1.70
CA TRP A 56 8.75 -1.00 0.48
C TRP A 56 10.24 -0.64 0.42
N ASN A 57 10.80 -0.15 1.52
CA ASN A 57 12.17 0.36 1.56
C ASN A 57 13.24 -0.74 1.53
N LEU A 58 12.90 -2.02 1.67
CA LEU A 58 13.86 -3.13 1.51
C LEU A 58 14.52 -3.10 0.13
N HIS A 59 13.72 -2.87 -0.91
CA HIS A 59 14.19 -2.85 -2.30
C HIS A 59 13.77 -1.59 -3.07
N GLY A 60 13.10 -0.65 -2.41
CA GLY A 60 12.53 0.55 -3.02
C GLY A 60 11.20 0.31 -3.75
N ILE A 61 10.73 -0.93 -3.83
CA ILE A 61 9.39 -1.33 -4.27
C ILE A 61 9.03 -2.53 -3.40
N GLU A 62 7.79 -2.62 -2.95
CA GLU A 62 7.33 -3.76 -2.15
C GLU A 62 7.20 -5.06 -2.99
N PRO A 63 7.58 -6.22 -2.45
CA PRO A 63 7.34 -7.51 -3.09
C PRO A 63 5.86 -7.90 -2.99
N GLU A 64 5.43 -8.82 -3.86
CA GLU A 64 4.11 -9.45 -3.74
C GLU A 64 3.94 -10.17 -2.39
N LEU A 65 4.97 -10.86 -1.89
CA LEU A 65 4.97 -11.50 -0.57
C LEU A 65 6.32 -11.42 0.14
N LEU A 66 6.28 -11.10 1.43
CA LEU A 66 7.40 -11.04 2.38
C LEU A 66 7.12 -11.93 3.59
N ASP A 67 8.12 -12.67 4.07
CA ASP A 67 8.10 -13.19 5.44
C ASP A 67 8.56 -12.09 6.39
N TYR A 68 7.64 -11.50 7.16
CA TYR A 68 7.94 -10.35 8.01
C TYR A 68 8.80 -10.71 9.24
N LYS A 69 8.95 -11.99 9.59
CA LYS A 69 9.84 -12.40 10.69
C LYS A 69 11.30 -12.41 10.26
N THR A 70 11.57 -12.85 9.04
CA THR A 70 12.93 -12.97 8.51
C THR A 70 13.28 -11.86 7.53
N MET A 71 12.31 -11.00 7.17
CA MET A 71 12.38 -10.02 6.08
C MET A 71 12.81 -10.64 4.74
N ARG A 72 12.45 -11.91 4.50
CA ARG A 72 12.80 -12.61 3.27
C ARG A 72 11.68 -12.42 2.24
N VAL A 73 12.03 -11.97 1.04
CA VAL A 73 11.10 -11.95 -0.09
C VAL A 73 10.74 -13.39 -0.47
N LEU A 74 9.45 -13.71 -0.46
CA LEU A 74 8.91 -15.02 -0.84
C LEU A 74 8.40 -15.03 -2.27
N ALA A 75 7.80 -13.91 -2.71
CA ALA A 75 7.39 -13.68 -4.08
C ALA A 75 7.80 -12.25 -4.48
N GLY A 76 8.79 -12.15 -5.38
CA GLY A 76 9.44 -10.89 -5.70
C GLY A 76 8.74 -10.05 -6.78
N SER A 77 7.67 -10.53 -7.41
CA SER A 77 6.99 -9.73 -8.44
C SER A 77 6.33 -8.49 -7.84
N TYR A 78 6.13 -7.45 -8.66
CA TYR A 78 5.35 -6.28 -8.29
C TYR A 78 4.48 -5.84 -9.46
N HIS A 79 3.17 -5.96 -9.30
CA HIS A 79 2.19 -5.78 -10.37
C HIS A 79 1.65 -4.35 -10.49
N LEU A 80 2.42 -3.33 -10.05
CA LEU A 80 1.96 -1.93 -9.99
C LEU A 80 0.87 -1.67 -8.94
N ARG A 81 0.89 -2.48 -7.88
CA ARG A 81 -0.06 -2.56 -6.77
C ARG A 81 -0.34 -1.19 -6.12
N PRO A 82 -1.61 -0.83 -5.81
CA PRO A 82 -1.98 0.48 -5.26
C PRO A 82 -2.00 0.57 -3.74
N GLU A 83 -2.02 -0.54 -3.02
CA GLU A 83 -2.54 -0.59 -1.66
C GLU A 83 -1.72 0.24 -0.66
N ILE A 84 -0.40 0.27 -0.79
CA ILE A 84 0.45 1.09 0.09
C ILE A 84 0.21 2.60 -0.11
N VAL A 85 -0.05 3.06 -1.34
CA VAL A 85 -0.34 4.48 -1.61
C VAL A 85 -1.78 4.83 -1.24
N GLU A 86 -2.72 3.88 -1.38
CA GLU A 86 -4.08 4.00 -0.81
C GLU A 86 -4.01 4.28 0.69
N SER A 87 -3.33 3.40 1.45
CA SER A 87 -3.16 3.55 2.88
C SER A 87 -2.45 4.83 3.29
N THR A 88 -1.45 5.25 2.51
CA THR A 88 -0.77 6.54 2.70
C THR A 88 -1.75 7.71 2.53
N TYR A 89 -2.61 7.67 1.51
CA TYR A 89 -3.63 8.68 1.25
C TYR A 89 -4.68 8.76 2.37
N TYR A 90 -5.24 7.62 2.79
CA TYR A 90 -6.24 7.58 3.86
C TYR A 90 -5.67 8.13 5.17
N LEU A 91 -4.46 7.71 5.54
CA LEU A 91 -3.79 8.22 6.73
C LEU A 91 -3.50 9.72 6.64
N TYR A 92 -3.06 10.22 5.48
CA TYR A 92 -2.92 11.67 5.28
C TYR A 92 -4.25 12.39 5.42
N HIS A 93 -5.34 11.85 4.84
CA HIS A 93 -6.67 12.44 4.92
C HIS A 93 -7.13 12.62 6.37
N TYR A 94 -7.05 11.55 7.17
CA TYR A 94 -7.56 11.55 8.55
C TYR A 94 -6.67 12.28 9.55
N THR A 95 -5.36 12.33 9.31
CA THR A 95 -4.41 12.88 10.31
C THR A 95 -3.86 14.24 9.93
N ARG A 96 -3.86 14.58 8.63
CA ARG A 96 -3.15 15.74 8.04
C ARG A 96 -1.65 15.78 8.37
N ASP A 97 -1.09 14.65 8.79
CA ASP A 97 0.32 14.55 9.14
C ASP A 97 1.18 14.65 7.86
N PRO A 98 2.09 15.65 7.76
CA PRO A 98 2.92 15.83 6.58
C PRO A 98 3.87 14.65 6.31
N GLU A 99 4.15 13.79 7.29
CA GLU A 99 4.98 12.60 7.08
C GLU A 99 4.41 11.66 6.01
N TYR A 100 3.08 11.58 5.86
CA TYR A 100 2.48 10.76 4.80
C TYR A 100 2.70 11.32 3.40
N ARG A 101 2.84 12.64 3.25
CA ARG A 101 3.24 13.23 1.96
C ARG A 101 4.71 12.97 1.65
N LYS A 102 5.59 13.03 2.66
CA LYS A 102 7.01 12.64 2.51
C LYS A 102 7.15 11.16 2.15
N MET A 103 6.38 10.30 2.81
CA MET A 103 6.27 8.88 2.47
C MET A 103 5.82 8.70 1.03
N GLY A 104 4.72 9.35 0.64
CA GLY A 104 4.20 9.32 -0.73
C GLY A 104 5.19 9.81 -1.78
N GLU A 105 6.02 10.81 -1.47
CA GLU A 105 7.06 11.30 -2.38
C GLU A 105 8.11 10.21 -2.64
N ILE A 106 8.53 9.49 -1.59
CA ILE A 106 9.45 8.35 -1.71
C ILE A 106 8.80 7.21 -2.53
N LEU A 107 7.54 6.88 -2.25
CA LEU A 107 6.78 5.88 -3.00
C LEU A 107 6.72 6.26 -4.49
N PHE A 108 6.32 7.49 -4.80
CA PHE A 108 6.18 7.98 -6.17
C PHE A 108 7.52 8.00 -6.91
N ASN A 109 8.57 8.54 -6.29
CA ASN A 109 9.90 8.62 -6.90
C ASN A 109 10.46 7.23 -7.23
N ASN A 110 10.31 6.26 -6.32
CA ASN A 110 10.72 4.90 -6.58
C ASN A 110 9.86 4.24 -7.68
N PHE A 111 8.54 4.42 -7.62
CA PHE A 111 7.61 3.91 -8.61
C PHE A 111 7.96 4.40 -10.02
N VAL A 112 8.18 5.71 -10.19
CA VAL A 112 8.60 6.30 -11.46
C VAL A 112 9.98 5.80 -11.88
N ARG A 113 10.94 5.73 -10.96
CA ARG A 113 12.31 5.27 -11.26
C ARG A 113 12.34 3.85 -11.78
N TYR A 114 11.61 2.93 -11.16
CA TYR A 114 11.72 1.50 -11.44
C TYR A 114 10.65 0.98 -12.41
N CYS A 115 9.44 1.55 -12.40
CA CYS A 115 8.32 1.03 -13.18
C CYS A 115 8.08 1.79 -14.48
N ARG A 116 8.64 3.00 -14.70
CA ARG A 116 8.43 3.73 -15.96
C ARG A 116 9.07 3.02 -17.16
N ALA A 117 8.34 2.94 -18.26
CA ALA A 117 8.79 2.49 -19.58
C ALA A 117 8.63 3.62 -20.61
N ASP A 118 9.03 3.38 -21.86
CA ASP A 118 8.99 4.39 -22.92
C ASP A 118 7.58 4.90 -23.22
N THR A 119 6.59 4.01 -23.17
CA THR A 119 5.19 4.30 -23.53
C THR A 119 4.19 4.11 -22.38
N GLY A 120 4.66 3.94 -21.13
CA GLY A 120 3.78 3.68 -19.99
C GLY A 120 4.52 3.29 -18.72
N TYR A 121 3.93 2.37 -17.96
CA TYR A 121 4.52 1.77 -16.77
C TYR A 121 4.46 0.25 -16.90
N ALA A 122 5.44 -0.43 -16.31
CA ALA A 122 5.67 -1.86 -16.43
C ALA A 122 5.80 -2.48 -15.05
N ALA A 123 5.06 -3.57 -14.81
CA ALA A 123 5.25 -4.42 -13.64
C ALA A 123 6.70 -4.90 -13.54
N LEU A 124 7.11 -5.35 -12.35
CA LEU A 124 8.42 -5.97 -12.13
C LEU A 124 8.26 -7.49 -11.99
N ALA A 125 9.11 -8.23 -12.69
CA ALA A 125 9.26 -9.67 -12.48
C ALA A 125 9.87 -9.98 -11.13
N ASP A 126 10.80 -9.14 -10.69
CA ASP A 126 11.46 -9.26 -9.40
C ASP A 126 11.91 -7.87 -8.90
N VAL A 127 11.47 -7.51 -7.69
CA VAL A 127 11.78 -6.23 -7.05
C VAL A 127 13.24 -6.12 -6.64
N THR A 128 14.02 -7.20 -6.56
CA THR A 128 15.45 -7.13 -6.24
C THR A 128 16.24 -6.71 -7.47
N THR A 129 16.04 -7.44 -8.58
CA THR A 129 16.73 -7.23 -9.86
C THR A 129 16.20 -6.04 -10.66
N LYS A 130 14.97 -5.58 -10.37
CA LYS A 130 14.24 -4.55 -11.12
C LYS A 130 13.98 -4.93 -12.59
N GLN A 131 13.98 -6.23 -12.89
CA GLN A 131 13.59 -6.72 -14.21
C GLN A 131 12.12 -6.38 -14.45
N LYS A 132 11.83 -5.65 -15.53
CA LYS A 132 10.46 -5.31 -15.94
C LYS A 132 9.77 -6.48 -16.65
N LYS A 133 8.46 -6.57 -16.49
CA LYS A 133 7.54 -7.38 -17.29
C LYS A 133 6.81 -6.47 -18.26
N ASP A 134 6.53 -6.96 -19.46
CA ASP A 134 5.73 -6.24 -20.46
C ASP A 134 4.23 -6.34 -20.12
N GLU A 135 3.87 -5.84 -18.93
CA GLU A 135 2.54 -5.92 -18.33
C GLU A 135 2.24 -4.60 -17.64
N MET A 136 1.07 -4.02 -17.94
CA MET A 136 0.53 -2.85 -17.24
C MET A 136 -0.90 -3.14 -16.83
N GLU A 137 -1.08 -3.50 -15.58
CA GLU A 137 -2.40 -3.82 -15.04
C GLU A 137 -3.31 -2.59 -15.03
N SER A 138 -4.60 -2.79 -15.32
CA SER A 138 -5.56 -1.69 -15.46
C SER A 138 -5.70 -0.84 -14.19
N PHE A 139 -5.55 -1.45 -13.02
CA PHE A 139 -5.63 -0.78 -11.72
C PHE A 139 -4.52 0.25 -11.50
N VAL A 140 -3.41 0.25 -12.24
CA VAL A 140 -2.43 1.35 -12.10
C VAL A 140 -3.05 2.70 -12.50
N LEU A 141 -3.94 2.69 -13.49
CA LEU A 141 -4.65 3.86 -13.99
C LEU A 141 -5.82 4.23 -13.08
N ALA A 142 -6.56 3.24 -12.60
CA ALA A 142 -7.73 3.46 -11.75
C ALA A 142 -7.32 3.82 -10.31
N GLU A 143 -6.28 3.21 -9.77
CA GLU A 143 -5.98 3.21 -8.34
C GLU A 143 -4.68 3.93 -8.04
N THR A 144 -3.55 3.37 -8.47
CA THR A 144 -2.20 3.84 -8.10
C THR A 144 -2.01 5.32 -8.44
N PHE A 145 -2.29 5.74 -9.67
CA PHE A 145 -2.20 7.16 -10.05
C PHE A 145 -3.24 8.04 -9.38
N LYS A 146 -4.44 7.53 -9.14
CA LYS A 146 -5.50 8.29 -8.45
C LYS A 146 -5.09 8.59 -7.02
N TYR A 147 -4.58 7.61 -6.28
CA TYR A 147 -4.13 7.81 -4.90
C TYR A 147 -2.87 8.70 -4.82
N PHE A 148 -1.91 8.55 -5.74
CA PHE A 148 -0.80 9.52 -5.84
C PHE A 148 -1.32 10.94 -6.09
N TYR A 149 -2.23 11.12 -7.05
CA TYR A 149 -2.82 12.42 -7.35
C TYR A 149 -3.54 13.00 -6.12
N LEU A 150 -4.43 12.24 -5.50
CA LEU A 150 -5.23 12.69 -4.35
C LEU A 150 -4.37 13.01 -3.11
N LEU A 151 -3.27 12.29 -2.89
CA LEU A 151 -2.35 12.54 -1.78
C LEU A 151 -1.71 13.94 -1.84
N PHE A 152 -1.35 14.39 -3.04
CA PHE A 152 -0.71 15.70 -3.25
C PHE A 152 -1.68 16.80 -3.64
N ALA A 153 -2.86 16.47 -4.15
CA ALA A 153 -3.87 17.43 -4.53
C ALA A 153 -4.41 18.23 -3.32
N SER A 154 -5.08 19.33 -3.64
CA SER A 154 -5.83 20.10 -2.63
C SER A 154 -6.90 19.21 -1.99
N PRO A 155 -7.14 19.29 -0.66
CA PRO A 155 -8.24 18.58 -0.02
C PRO A 155 -9.62 18.90 -0.60
N LYS A 156 -9.77 20.00 -1.33
CA LYS A 156 -11.03 20.38 -2.02
C LYS A 156 -11.28 19.60 -3.32
N THR A 157 -10.31 18.84 -3.80
CA THR A 157 -10.39 18.09 -5.07
C THR A 157 -11.41 16.97 -5.00
N LEU A 158 -11.56 16.36 -3.83
CA LEU A 158 -12.54 15.32 -3.53
C LEU A 158 -13.09 15.55 -2.13
N ASP A 159 -14.42 15.64 -2.04
CA ASP A 159 -15.12 15.64 -0.75
C ASP A 159 -15.19 14.19 -0.24
N PHE A 160 -14.11 13.77 0.45
CA PHE A 160 -13.93 12.41 0.93
C PHE A 160 -15.09 11.94 1.82
N ASP A 161 -15.67 12.83 2.63
CA ASP A 161 -16.77 12.49 3.53
C ASP A 161 -18.07 12.14 2.77
N LYS A 162 -18.19 12.56 1.51
CA LYS A 162 -19.34 12.26 0.63
C LYS A 162 -19.10 11.08 -0.31
N VAL A 163 -17.94 10.44 -0.25
CA VAL A 163 -17.55 9.35 -1.15
C VAL A 163 -17.11 8.13 -0.35
N VAL A 164 -17.39 6.95 -0.87
CA VAL A 164 -16.73 5.69 -0.50
C VAL A 164 -16.09 5.16 -1.76
N PHE A 165 -14.79 4.89 -1.71
CA PHE A 165 -14.13 4.16 -2.77
C PHE A 165 -14.52 2.69 -2.68
N ASN A 166 -14.84 2.05 -3.81
CA ASN A 166 -14.80 0.60 -3.85
C ASN A 166 -13.32 0.13 -3.81
N THR A 167 -13.11 -1.18 -3.75
CA THR A 167 -11.76 -1.77 -3.70
C THR A 167 -10.93 -1.62 -4.97
N GLU A 168 -11.45 -0.91 -5.99
CA GLU A 168 -10.80 -0.60 -7.27
C GLU A 168 -10.70 0.93 -7.46
N ALA A 169 -10.64 1.65 -6.34
CA ALA A 169 -10.60 3.11 -6.22
C ALA A 169 -11.67 3.89 -7.01
N HIS A 170 -12.80 3.29 -7.38
CA HIS A 170 -13.91 4.01 -8.01
C HIS A 170 -14.73 4.74 -6.94
N PRO A 171 -14.83 6.08 -7.01
CA PRO A 171 -15.56 6.86 -6.01
C PRO A 171 -17.07 6.67 -6.19
N LEU A 172 -17.73 6.13 -5.17
CA LEU A 172 -19.18 6.00 -5.08
C LEU A 172 -19.73 7.07 -4.13
N ARG A 173 -20.73 7.82 -4.58
CA ARG A 173 -21.35 8.86 -3.76
C ARG A 173 -22.17 8.22 -2.63
N ARG A 174 -21.91 8.63 -1.39
CA ARG A 174 -22.71 8.24 -0.21
C ARG A 174 -24.11 8.82 -0.29
N GLN A 175 -25.10 8.02 0.08
CA GLN A 175 -26.52 8.40 0.11
C GLN A 175 -27.15 8.31 1.51
N TRP A 176 -26.32 8.05 2.54
CA TRP A 176 -26.73 7.83 3.93
C TRP A 176 -25.95 8.71 4.90
#